data_AF-A0A2K8MCR4-F1
#
_entry.id   AF-A0A2K8MCR4-F1
#
_cell.length_a   1.000
_cell.length_b   1.000
_cell.length_c   1.000
_cell.angle_alpha   90.00
_cell.angle_beta   90.00
_cell.angle_gamma   90.00
#
_symmetry.space_group_name_H-M   'P 1'
#
loop_
_entity.id
_entity.type
_entity.pdbx_description
1 polymer ?
#
loop_
_entity_poly.entity_id
_entity_poly.type
_entity_poly.pdbx_seq_one_letter_code
_entity_poly.pdbx_strand_id
1 'polypeptide(L)'
;MQRDYHTLINLAVELGQYGGYLDTQGLKERNDLTTKYNSATRTFVYRLLKEGHSPEESARLVSEEINNIAALSDAGWQPVYEEIRGDILAQLDRDAGKRPWQRTARHFTPFIAAAIVTVGYFGLRLYNVTPVSAPLETRAGIAQRADALAKVMRYDDWSSSRRGGFVKGILLWPIEPSQTEVKGAQELGGLIFAGANDLMRSREACNTGLTNGSGQLTRAEIELLNKVVTHLREKSTKWQNPPAMTILDPLRTAYPC
;
A
#
# COMPACT_ATOMS: atom_id res chain seq x y z
N MET A 1 28.14 26.70 17.76
CA MET A 1 27.56 25.42 17.30
C MET A 1 28.42 24.95 16.16
N GLN A 2 29.02 23.76 16.24
CA GLN A 2 29.77 23.20 15.12
C GLN A 2 28.76 22.60 14.13
N ARG A 3 28.70 23.15 12.91
CA ARG A 3 27.78 22.65 11.88
C ARG A 3 28.30 21.32 11.33
N ASP A 4 27.40 20.37 11.11
CA ASP A 4 27.76 19.02 10.66
C ASP A 4 28.00 19.00 9.14
N TYR A 5 29.24 19.32 8.75
CA TYR A 5 29.72 19.17 7.37
C TYR A 5 30.13 17.72 7.04
N HIS A 6 30.34 16.88 8.05
CA HIS A 6 30.89 15.53 7.87
C HIS A 6 29.99 14.67 6.98
N THR A 7 28.67 14.75 7.17
CA THR A 7 27.71 14.04 6.31
C THR A 7 27.79 14.48 4.84
N LEU A 8 27.96 15.78 4.58
CA LEU A 8 28.06 16.31 3.21
C LEU A 8 29.37 15.92 2.55
N ILE A 9 30.48 16.02 3.30
CA ILE A 9 31.82 15.65 2.84
C ILE A 9 31.87 14.18 2.45
N ASN A 10 31.40 13.27 3.31
CA ASN A 10 31.41 11.84 3.01
C ASN A 10 30.59 11.50 1.76
N LEU A 11 29.39 12.07 1.62
CA LEU A 11 28.54 11.83 0.46
C LEU A 11 29.13 12.40 -0.85
N ALA A 12 29.78 13.56 -0.78
CA ALA A 12 30.46 14.14 -1.95
C ALA A 12 31.67 13.30 -2.38
N VAL A 13 32.43 12.75 -1.42
CA VAL A 13 33.56 11.85 -1.69
C VAL A 13 33.09 10.55 -2.33
N GLU A 14 32.04 9.95 -1.76
CA GLU A 14 31.41 8.75 -2.33
C GLU A 14 30.93 9.02 -3.76
N LEU A 15 30.32 10.18 -4.03
CA LEU A 15 29.92 10.57 -5.39
C LEU A 15 31.11 10.73 -6.34
N GLY A 16 32.23 11.27 -5.87
CA GLY A 16 33.46 11.42 -6.64
C GLY A 16 34.02 10.08 -7.15
N GLN A 17 33.73 8.97 -6.46
CA GLN A 17 34.14 7.62 -6.89
C GLN A 17 33.40 7.14 -8.15
N TYR A 18 32.26 7.75 -8.48
CA TYR A 18 31.44 7.38 -9.64
C TYR A 18 31.71 8.26 -10.88
N GLY A 19 32.88 8.91 -10.97
CA GLY A 19 33.27 9.84 -12.04
C GLY A 19 33.68 9.25 -13.40
N GLY A 20 33.31 8.00 -13.72
CA GLY A 20 33.73 7.27 -14.93
C GLY A 20 32.59 6.64 -15.73
N TYR A 21 32.91 5.73 -16.67
CA TYR A 21 31.89 4.89 -17.33
C TYR A 21 31.27 3.94 -16.31
N LEU A 22 29.96 4.09 -16.08
CA LEU A 22 29.20 3.26 -15.14
C LEU A 22 28.33 2.28 -15.91
N ASP A 23 28.25 1.05 -15.39
CA ASP A 23 27.23 0.10 -15.82
C ASP A 23 25.85 0.46 -15.24
N THR A 24 24.83 -0.33 -15.58
CA THR A 24 23.45 -0.07 -15.13
C THR A 24 23.29 -0.06 -13.60
N GLN A 25 24.11 -0.85 -12.89
CA GLN A 25 24.09 -0.89 -11.43
C GLN A 25 24.79 0.33 -10.82
N GLY A 26 25.96 0.70 -11.33
CA GLY A 26 26.69 1.90 -10.92
C GLY A 26 25.90 3.19 -11.17
N LEU A 27 25.12 3.25 -12.26
CA LEU A 27 24.19 4.37 -12.49
C LEU A 27 23.10 4.45 -11.41
N LYS A 28 22.55 3.32 -10.98
CA LYS A 28 21.53 3.28 -9.93
C LYS A 28 22.11 3.74 -8.58
N GLU A 29 23.28 3.23 -8.21
CA GLU A 29 23.97 3.60 -6.98
C GLU A 29 24.34 5.09 -6.96
N ARG A 30 24.88 5.62 -8.07
CA ARG A 30 25.15 7.06 -8.22
C ARG A 30 23.88 7.91 -8.07
N ASN A 31 22.76 7.50 -8.65
CA ASN A 31 21.49 8.22 -8.53
C ASN A 31 20.97 8.22 -7.09
N ASP A 32 21.08 7.09 -6.39
CA ASP A 32 20.71 6.96 -4.98
C ASP A 32 21.59 7.87 -4.09
N LEU A 33 22.91 7.87 -4.32
CA LEU A 33 23.86 8.75 -3.63
C LEU A 33 23.59 10.22 -3.92
N THR A 34 23.33 10.57 -5.18
CA THR A 34 22.98 11.94 -5.59
C THR A 34 21.70 12.40 -4.90
N THR A 35 20.71 11.52 -4.75
CA THR A 35 19.47 11.80 -4.03
C THR A 35 19.74 12.03 -2.53
N LYS A 36 20.58 11.21 -1.91
CA LYS A 36 21.00 11.35 -0.50
C LYS A 36 21.74 12.67 -0.28
N TYR A 37 22.73 12.98 -1.12
CA TYR A 37 23.51 14.22 -1.07
C TYR A 37 22.60 15.45 -1.20
N ASN A 38 21.76 15.50 -2.24
CA ASN A 38 20.81 16.60 -2.42
C ASN A 38 19.82 16.75 -1.24
N SER A 39 19.46 15.65 -0.57
CA SER A 39 18.62 15.68 0.63
C SER A 39 19.38 16.23 1.84
N ALA A 40 20.63 15.82 2.02
CA ALA A 40 21.52 16.32 3.07
C ALA A 40 21.77 17.82 2.91
N THR A 41 22.10 18.29 1.70
CA THR A 41 22.32 19.72 1.39
C THR A 41 21.07 20.55 1.69
N ARG A 42 19.88 20.09 1.26
CA ARG A 42 18.60 20.74 1.59
C ARG A 42 18.35 20.80 3.10
N THR A 43 18.67 19.74 3.82
CA THR A 43 18.48 19.68 5.28
C THR A 43 19.47 20.59 6.02
N PHE A 44 20.71 20.69 5.54
CA PHE A 44 21.72 21.60 6.04
C PHE A 44 21.29 23.06 5.84
N VAL A 45 20.92 23.44 4.61
CA VAL A 45 20.44 24.80 4.28
C VAL A 45 19.17 25.16 5.05
N TYR A 46 18.23 24.21 5.20
CA TYR A 46 17.03 24.43 6.01
C TYR A 46 17.37 24.74 7.47
N ARG A 47 18.30 24.00 8.09
CA ARG A 47 18.77 24.25 9.46
C ARG A 47 19.44 25.62 9.56
N LEU A 48 20.33 25.95 8.62
CA LEU A 48 21.03 27.23 8.56
C LEU A 48 20.04 28.41 8.46
N LEU A 49 19.06 28.33 7.56
CA LEU A 49 18.04 29.39 7.40
C LEU A 49 17.06 29.46 8.58
N LYS A 50 16.91 28.39 9.36
CA LYS A 50 16.06 28.36 10.56
C LYS A 50 16.73 29.06 11.75
N GLU A 51 18.06 29.18 11.76
CA GLU A 51 18.81 29.94 12.78
C GLU A 51 18.48 31.46 12.74
N GLY A 52 17.80 31.93 11.70
CA GLY A 52 17.29 33.31 11.61
C GLY A 52 18.28 34.30 11.01
N HIS A 53 19.44 33.84 10.56
CA HIS A 53 20.42 34.64 9.83
C HIS A 53 19.86 35.13 8.48
N SER A 54 20.34 36.29 8.03
CA SER A 54 20.10 36.71 6.66
C SER A 54 20.75 35.72 5.67
N PRO A 55 20.25 35.60 4.44
CA PRO A 55 20.87 34.75 3.41
C PRO A 55 22.34 35.11 3.16
N GLU A 56 22.66 36.41 3.12
CA GLU A 56 24.02 36.91 2.91
C GLU A 56 24.95 36.53 4.07
N GLU A 57 24.48 36.66 5.30
CA GLU A 57 25.23 36.25 6.48
C GLU A 57 25.44 34.73 6.51
N SER A 58 24.42 33.95 6.15
CA SER A 58 24.49 32.50 6.02
C SER A 58 25.51 32.06 4.96
N ALA A 59 25.54 32.74 3.81
CA ALA A 59 26.51 32.48 2.73
C ALA A 59 27.95 32.78 3.16
N ARG A 60 28.15 33.91 3.86
CA ARG A 60 29.45 34.30 4.40
C ARG A 60 29.96 33.28 5.42
N LEU A 61 29.11 32.89 6.37
CA LEU A 61 29.46 31.91 7.40
C LEU A 61 29.84 30.55 6.82
N VAL A 62 29.07 30.05 5.84
CA VAL A 62 29.39 28.80 5.14
C VAL A 62 30.73 28.90 4.41
N SER A 63 30.97 30.00 3.71
CA SER A 63 32.22 30.20 2.97
C SER A 63 33.43 30.26 3.91
N GLU A 64 33.31 30.97 5.03
CA GLU A 64 34.37 31.05 6.05
C GLU A 64 34.64 29.70 6.71
N GLU A 65 33.60 28.96 7.11
CA GLU A 65 33.74 27.64 7.72
C GLU A 65 34.37 26.62 6.77
N ILE A 66 33.92 26.57 5.51
CA ILE A 66 34.50 25.67 4.51
C ILE A 66 35.96 26.04 4.23
N ASN A 67 36.28 27.33 4.10
CA ASN A 67 37.67 27.76 3.88
C ASN A 67 38.57 27.38 5.06
N ASN A 68 38.09 27.49 6.30
CA ASN A 68 38.82 27.09 7.49
C ASN A 68 39.05 25.56 7.53
N ILE A 69 38.05 24.76 7.16
CA ILE A 69 38.17 23.29 7.07
C ILE A 69 39.16 22.92 5.95
N ALA A 70 39.03 23.55 4.78
CA ALA A 70 39.88 23.30 3.63
C ALA A 70 41.35 23.67 3.90
N ALA A 71 41.62 24.76 4.61
CA ALA A 71 42.97 25.17 4.99
C ALA A 71 43.67 24.18 5.94
N LEU A 72 42.89 23.42 6.72
CA LEU A 72 43.39 22.39 7.64
C LEU A 72 43.44 20.98 7.02
N SER A 73 42.99 20.83 5.77
CA SER A 73 42.88 19.54 5.07
C SER A 73 43.94 19.38 3.99
N ASP A 74 44.19 18.14 3.54
CA ASP A 74 45.15 17.89 2.46
C ASP A 74 44.68 18.50 1.12
N ALA A 75 45.63 18.91 0.28
CA ALA A 75 45.36 19.57 -1.00
C ALA A 75 44.46 18.75 -1.96
N GLY A 76 44.46 17.41 -1.84
CA GLY A 76 43.60 16.54 -2.64
C GLY A 76 42.10 16.68 -2.36
N TRP A 77 41.70 17.28 -1.23
CA TRP A 77 40.31 17.46 -0.83
C TRP A 77 39.71 18.79 -1.26
N GLN A 78 40.53 19.73 -1.75
CA GLN A 78 40.09 21.06 -2.19
C GLN A 78 38.93 21.01 -3.21
N PRO A 79 38.94 20.12 -4.23
CA PRO A 79 37.82 20.05 -5.18
C PRO A 79 36.49 19.69 -4.52
N VAL A 80 36.51 18.81 -3.52
CA VAL A 80 35.31 18.37 -2.80
C VAL A 80 34.72 19.52 -1.98
N TYR A 81 35.56 20.29 -1.29
CA TYR A 81 35.12 21.46 -0.52
C TYR A 81 34.54 22.56 -1.42
N GLU A 82 35.14 22.78 -2.58
CA GLU A 82 34.66 23.72 -3.58
C GLU A 82 33.28 23.33 -4.14
N GLU A 83 33.08 22.05 -4.46
CA GLU A 83 31.80 21.51 -4.91
C GLU A 83 30.70 21.67 -3.85
N ILE A 84 30.98 21.25 -2.60
CA ILE A 84 30.03 21.38 -1.48
C ILE A 84 29.66 22.85 -1.24
N ARG A 85 30.65 23.76 -1.30
CA ARG A 85 30.40 25.20 -1.16
C ARG A 85 29.45 25.69 -2.24
N GLY A 86 29.74 25.37 -3.51
CA GLY A 86 28.91 25.75 -4.64
C GLY A 86 27.47 25.25 -4.49
N ASP A 87 27.29 24.00 -4.09
CA ASP A 87 25.96 23.39 -3.92
C ASP A 87 25.16 23.98 -2.77
N ILE A 88 25.80 24.22 -1.62
CA ILE A 88 25.16 24.85 -0.47
C ILE A 88 24.72 26.27 -0.84
N LEU A 89 25.59 27.07 -1.46
CA LEU A 89 25.27 28.44 -1.86
C LEU A 89 24.16 28.48 -2.91
N ALA A 90 24.23 27.64 -3.94
CA ALA A 90 23.17 27.55 -4.95
C ALA A 90 21.83 27.09 -4.36
N GLN A 91 21.84 26.24 -3.33
CA GLN A 91 20.63 25.83 -2.62
C GLN A 91 20.11 26.94 -1.68
N LEU A 92 21.01 27.68 -1.04
CA LEU A 92 20.69 28.82 -0.18
C LEU A 92 19.99 29.92 -0.98
N ASP A 93 20.51 30.30 -2.14
CA ASP A 93 19.89 31.29 -3.04
C ASP A 93 18.48 30.85 -3.48
N ARG A 94 18.31 29.57 -3.82
CA ARG A 94 17.02 29.00 -4.21
C ARG A 94 15.98 29.02 -3.09
N ASP A 95 16.40 28.94 -1.84
CA ASP A 95 15.50 28.88 -0.68
C ASP A 95 15.37 30.23 0.07
N ALA A 96 16.31 31.16 -0.13
CA ALA A 96 16.33 32.50 0.45
C ALA A 96 15.07 33.32 0.10
N GLY A 97 14.58 33.22 -1.14
CA GLY A 97 13.36 33.93 -1.58
C GLY A 97 12.04 33.38 -1.05
N LYS A 98 12.04 32.22 -0.36
CA LYS A 98 10.81 31.55 0.10
C LYS A 98 10.38 32.00 1.49
N ARG A 99 9.07 32.05 1.73
CA ARG A 99 8.52 32.31 3.07
C ARG A 99 8.86 31.17 4.04
N PRO A 100 9.05 31.42 5.35
CA PRO A 100 9.41 30.37 6.32
C PRO A 100 8.50 29.14 6.29
N TRP A 101 7.17 29.35 6.20
CA TRP A 101 6.20 28.25 6.14
C TRP A 101 6.33 27.39 4.87
N GLN A 102 6.72 27.97 3.72
CA GLN A 102 6.94 27.23 2.48
C GLN A 102 8.18 26.34 2.59
N ARG A 103 9.24 26.82 3.26
CA ARG A 103 10.45 26.04 3.52
C ARG A 103 10.13 24.84 4.41
N THR A 104 9.39 25.07 5.49
CA THR A 104 8.93 24.01 6.41
C THR A 104 8.04 22.99 5.67
N ALA A 105 7.05 23.45 4.90
CA ALA A 105 6.17 22.56 4.15
C ALA A 105 6.95 21.67 3.16
N ARG A 106 7.92 22.25 2.43
CA ARG A 106 8.75 21.50 1.48
C ARG A 106 9.65 20.46 2.16
N HIS A 107 10.19 20.80 3.33
CA HIS A 107 11.00 19.87 4.12
C HIS A 107 10.18 18.67 4.62
N PHE A 108 8.93 18.92 5.05
CA PHE A 108 8.05 17.87 5.56
C PHE A 108 7.20 17.16 4.50
N THR A 109 7.18 17.65 3.25
CA THR A 109 6.41 17.07 2.14
C THR A 109 6.56 15.54 2.00
N PRO A 110 7.78 14.95 1.97
CA PRO A 110 7.91 13.50 1.82
C PRO A 110 7.31 12.73 3.00
N PHE A 111 7.43 13.25 4.22
CA PHE A 111 6.86 12.63 5.42
C PHE A 111 5.33 12.71 5.43
N ILE A 112 4.77 13.86 5.03
CA ILE A 112 3.33 14.04 4.91
C ILE A 112 2.77 13.11 3.83
N ALA A 113 3.42 13.02 2.67
CA ALA A 113 3.01 12.11 1.61
C ALA A 113 3.05 10.64 2.07
N ALA A 114 4.12 10.21 2.75
CA ALA A 114 4.21 8.87 3.32
C ALA A 114 3.11 8.60 4.36
N ALA A 115 2.81 9.58 5.22
CA ALA A 115 1.74 9.48 6.20
C ALA A 115 0.37 9.33 5.53
N ILE A 116 0.06 10.12 4.50
CA ILE A 116 -1.19 10.02 3.74
C ILE A 116 -1.33 8.63 3.09
N VAL A 117 -0.27 8.12 2.45
CA VAL A 117 -0.28 6.78 1.86
C VAL A 117 -0.54 5.72 2.91
N THR A 118 0.11 5.84 4.08
CA THR A 118 -0.05 4.90 5.20
C THR A 118 -1.49 4.94 5.72
N VAL A 119 -2.04 6.12 6.00
CA VAL A 119 -3.41 6.29 6.47
C VAL A 119 -4.41 5.77 5.44
N GLY A 120 -4.22 6.06 4.16
CA GLY A 120 -5.07 5.53 3.10
C GLY A 120 -5.02 4.01 3.01
N TYR A 121 -3.84 3.42 3.11
CA TYR A 121 -3.63 1.98 3.05
C TYR A 121 -4.29 1.23 4.21
N PHE A 122 -4.12 1.71 5.46
CA PHE A 122 -4.78 1.14 6.63
C PHE A 122 -6.28 1.50 6.71
N GLY A 123 -6.66 2.69 6.25
CA GLY A 123 -8.06 3.11 6.15
C GLY A 123 -8.83 2.21 5.20
N LEU A 124 -8.23 1.86 4.06
CA LEU A 124 -8.80 0.90 3.11
C LEU A 124 -8.96 -0.49 3.75
N ARG A 125 -8.02 -0.91 4.59
CA ARG A 125 -8.14 -2.15 5.37
C ARG A 125 -9.37 -2.15 6.26
N LEU A 126 -9.55 -1.09 7.04
CA LEU A 126 -10.68 -0.96 7.97
C LEU A 126 -12.03 -0.83 7.25
N TYR A 127 -12.07 -0.06 6.15
CA TYR A 127 -13.28 0.13 5.36
C TYR A 127 -13.78 -1.16 4.71
N ASN A 128 -12.86 -2.05 4.29
CA ASN A 128 -13.23 -3.30 3.64
C ASN A 128 -13.52 -4.45 4.62
N VAL A 129 -13.50 -4.24 5.94
CA VAL A 129 -13.88 -5.28 6.90
C VAL A 129 -15.39 -5.51 6.85
N THR A 130 -15.79 -6.74 6.59
CA THR A 130 -17.17 -7.21 6.65
C THR A 130 -17.44 -7.74 8.06
N PRO A 131 -18.35 -7.14 8.84
CA PRO A 131 -18.67 -7.64 10.17
C PRO A 131 -19.44 -8.95 10.03
N VAL A 132 -18.90 -10.06 10.54
CA VAL A 132 -19.60 -11.34 10.69
C VAL A 132 -19.84 -11.55 12.18
N SER A 133 -20.99 -11.09 12.67
CA SER A 133 -21.31 -11.08 14.11
C SER A 133 -22.73 -11.56 14.42
N ALA A 134 -23.65 -11.47 13.47
CA ALA A 134 -25.03 -11.89 13.70
C ALA A 134 -25.20 -13.43 13.57
N PRO A 135 -26.14 -14.03 14.32
CA PRO A 135 -26.44 -15.46 14.23
C PRO A 135 -26.91 -15.86 12.83
N LEU A 136 -26.51 -17.06 12.38
CA LEU A 136 -26.77 -17.57 11.03
C LEU A 136 -28.26 -17.73 10.69
N GLU A 137 -29.11 -17.94 11.69
CA GLU A 137 -30.55 -18.10 11.50
C GLU A 137 -31.27 -16.79 11.17
N THR A 138 -30.60 -15.65 11.40
CA THR A 138 -31.16 -14.32 11.18
C THR A 138 -30.84 -13.82 9.77
N ARG A 139 -31.74 -12.99 9.21
CA ARG A 139 -31.49 -12.29 7.94
C ARG A 139 -30.15 -11.56 7.93
N ALA A 140 -29.83 -10.84 9.01
CA ALA A 140 -28.58 -10.10 9.14
C ALA A 140 -27.36 -11.03 9.10
N GLY A 141 -27.41 -12.18 9.78
CA GLY A 141 -26.30 -13.14 9.79
C GLY A 141 -26.07 -13.82 8.44
N ILE A 142 -27.11 -14.10 7.67
CA ILE A 142 -26.99 -14.63 6.31
C ILE A 142 -26.42 -13.56 5.36
N ALA A 143 -26.93 -12.32 5.42
CA ALA A 143 -26.43 -11.22 4.60
C ALA A 143 -24.94 -10.92 4.85
N GLN A 144 -24.51 -10.85 6.12
CA GLN A 144 -23.11 -10.65 6.49
C GLN A 144 -22.19 -11.74 5.93
N ARG A 145 -22.63 -13.00 5.96
CA ARG A 145 -21.86 -14.13 5.39
C ARG A 145 -21.88 -14.14 3.88
N ALA A 146 -22.96 -13.66 3.24
CA ALA A 146 -23.02 -13.48 1.79
C ALA A 146 -22.03 -12.40 1.34
N ASP A 147 -21.92 -11.28 2.08
CA ASP A 147 -20.90 -10.25 1.82
C ASP A 147 -19.48 -10.80 2.04
N ALA A 148 -19.25 -11.59 3.10
CA ALA A 148 -17.97 -12.23 3.36
C ALA A 148 -17.59 -13.23 2.25
N LEU A 149 -18.54 -14.06 1.79
CA LEU A 149 -18.33 -14.99 0.69
C LEU A 149 -18.02 -14.25 -0.62
N ALA A 150 -18.77 -13.19 -0.94
CA ALA A 150 -18.49 -12.34 -2.10
C ALA A 150 -17.09 -11.73 -2.06
N LYS A 151 -16.62 -11.34 -0.87
CA LYS A 151 -15.27 -10.80 -0.68
C LYS A 151 -14.19 -11.86 -0.89
N VAL A 152 -14.37 -13.04 -0.29
CA VAL A 152 -13.44 -14.18 -0.44
C VAL A 152 -13.30 -14.59 -1.90
N MET A 153 -14.42 -14.76 -2.62
CA MET A 153 -14.39 -15.14 -4.04
C MET A 153 -13.69 -14.10 -4.91
N ARG A 154 -13.92 -12.81 -4.64
CA ARG A 154 -13.26 -11.71 -5.37
C ARG A 154 -11.76 -11.65 -5.08
N TYR A 155 -11.36 -11.89 -3.83
CA TYR A 155 -9.96 -11.93 -3.45
C TYR A 155 -9.24 -13.12 -4.10
N ASP A 156 -9.87 -14.29 -4.12
CA ASP A 156 -9.32 -15.49 -4.77
C ASP A 156 -9.06 -15.25 -6.27
N ASP A 157 -10.04 -14.67 -6.98
CA ASP A 157 -9.91 -14.29 -8.39
C ASP A 157 -8.69 -13.37 -8.64
N TRP A 158 -8.54 -12.31 -7.84
CA TRP A 158 -7.42 -11.36 -7.96
C TRP A 158 -6.06 -11.95 -7.57
N SER A 159 -6.05 -12.86 -6.59
CA SER A 159 -4.82 -13.48 -6.08
C SER A 159 -4.30 -14.61 -6.99
N SER A 160 -5.19 -15.31 -7.72
CA SER A 160 -4.89 -16.50 -8.52
C SER A 160 -3.95 -16.28 -9.73
N SER A 161 -3.78 -15.03 -10.18
CA SER A 161 -2.93 -14.72 -11.33
C SER A 161 -1.43 -14.87 -11.01
N ARG A 162 -0.79 -15.92 -11.55
CA ARG A 162 0.56 -16.45 -11.23
C ARG A 162 1.81 -15.53 -11.30
N ARG A 163 1.72 -14.24 -11.61
CA ARG A 163 2.89 -13.33 -11.68
C ARG A 163 2.84 -12.26 -10.57
N GLY A 164 3.88 -12.19 -9.72
CA GLY A 164 4.14 -11.06 -8.81
C GLY A 164 3.83 -11.24 -7.31
N GLY A 165 4.00 -12.44 -6.75
CA GLY A 165 3.52 -12.82 -5.39
C GLY A 165 3.76 -11.82 -4.26
N PHE A 166 4.94 -11.18 -4.15
CA PHE A 166 5.21 -10.21 -3.09
C PHE A 166 4.49 -8.86 -3.29
N VAL A 167 4.58 -8.29 -4.50
CA VAL A 167 3.95 -7.01 -4.82
C VAL A 167 2.43 -7.11 -4.74
N LYS A 168 1.87 -8.25 -5.18
CA LYS A 168 0.45 -8.55 -5.01
C LYS A 168 0.05 -8.70 -3.56
N GLY A 169 0.87 -9.36 -2.74
CA GLY A 169 0.63 -9.46 -1.30
C GLY A 169 0.44 -8.09 -0.67
N ILE A 170 1.33 -7.13 -0.96
CA ILE A 170 1.20 -5.76 -0.45
C ILE A 170 -0.04 -5.06 -1.03
N LEU A 171 -0.26 -5.14 -2.34
CA LEU A 171 -1.39 -4.44 -2.97
C LEU A 171 -2.76 -4.97 -2.52
N LEU A 172 -2.87 -6.28 -2.27
CA LEU A 172 -4.12 -6.95 -1.91
C LEU A 172 -4.32 -7.07 -0.40
N TRP A 173 -3.31 -6.84 0.43
CA TRP A 173 -3.45 -6.92 1.89
C TRP A 173 -4.61 -6.07 2.47
N PRO A 174 -4.87 -4.83 2.01
CA PRO A 174 -6.00 -4.05 2.52
C PRO A 174 -7.37 -4.71 2.28
N ILE A 175 -7.50 -5.55 1.26
CA ILE A 175 -8.75 -6.20 0.89
C ILE A 175 -8.78 -7.69 1.23
N GLU A 176 -7.68 -8.21 1.79
CA GLU A 176 -7.56 -9.62 2.17
C GLU A 176 -8.65 -10.02 3.18
N PRO A 177 -9.38 -11.12 2.94
CA PRO A 177 -10.37 -11.59 3.89
C PRO A 177 -9.74 -11.91 5.26
N SER A 178 -10.36 -11.47 6.34
CA SER A 178 -9.99 -11.90 7.69
C SER A 178 -10.39 -13.36 7.93
N GLN A 179 -9.82 -14.01 8.96
CA GLN A 179 -10.22 -15.37 9.32
C GLN A 179 -11.71 -15.49 9.67
N THR A 180 -12.31 -14.44 10.24
CA THR A 180 -13.76 -14.40 10.53
C THR A 180 -14.60 -14.32 9.26
N GLU A 181 -14.16 -13.56 8.27
CA GLU A 181 -14.80 -13.48 6.95
C GLU A 181 -14.66 -14.82 6.20
N VAL A 182 -13.49 -15.45 6.23
CA VAL A 182 -13.26 -16.77 5.63
C VAL A 182 -14.15 -17.82 6.28
N LYS A 183 -14.23 -17.84 7.61
CA LYS A 183 -15.11 -18.77 8.33
C LYS A 183 -16.58 -18.52 8.01
N GLY A 184 -17.03 -17.27 8.00
CA GLY A 184 -18.40 -16.91 7.63
C GLY A 184 -18.74 -17.31 6.19
N ALA A 185 -17.80 -17.15 5.27
CA ALA A 185 -17.92 -17.60 3.88
C ALA A 185 -18.03 -19.13 3.77
N GLN A 186 -17.22 -19.87 4.55
CA GLN A 186 -17.29 -21.33 4.62
C GLN A 186 -18.62 -21.83 5.21
N GLU A 187 -19.14 -21.18 6.26
CA GLU A 187 -20.44 -21.51 6.86
C GLU A 187 -21.57 -21.36 5.84
N LEU A 188 -21.62 -20.24 5.11
CA LEU A 188 -22.64 -20.03 4.09
C LEU A 188 -22.44 -20.94 2.87
N GLY A 189 -21.21 -21.12 2.40
CA GLY A 189 -20.91 -22.04 1.29
C GLY A 189 -21.33 -23.47 1.62
N GLY A 190 -21.05 -23.93 2.84
CA GLY A 190 -21.48 -25.24 3.34
C GLY A 190 -23.01 -25.39 3.35
N LEU A 191 -23.74 -24.37 3.80
CA LEU A 191 -25.21 -24.36 3.75
C LEU A 191 -25.76 -24.42 2.32
N ILE A 192 -25.16 -23.66 1.38
CA ILE A 192 -25.59 -23.66 -0.03
C ILE A 192 -25.43 -25.05 -0.62
N PHE A 193 -24.27 -25.69 -0.42
CA PHE A 193 -24.02 -27.03 -0.93
C PHE A 193 -24.89 -28.10 -0.26
N ALA A 194 -25.11 -27.99 1.06
CA ALA A 194 -26.02 -28.89 1.77
C ALA A 194 -27.46 -28.76 1.26
N GLY A 195 -27.96 -27.53 1.09
CA GLY A 195 -29.29 -27.26 0.55
C GLY A 195 -29.46 -27.74 -0.90
N ALA A 196 -28.45 -27.51 -1.74
CA ALA A 196 -28.46 -28.00 -3.12
C ALA A 196 -28.47 -29.54 -3.18
N ASN A 197 -27.70 -30.22 -2.33
CA ASN A 197 -27.72 -31.68 -2.23
C ASN A 197 -29.08 -32.22 -1.77
N ASP A 198 -29.76 -31.53 -0.85
CA ASP A 198 -31.08 -31.93 -0.36
C ASP A 198 -32.18 -31.74 -1.43
N LEU A 199 -32.12 -30.64 -2.18
CA LEU A 199 -33.00 -30.41 -3.34
C LEU A 199 -32.79 -31.46 -4.44
N MET A 200 -31.55 -31.90 -4.67
CA MET A 200 -31.27 -32.98 -5.60
C MET A 200 -31.83 -34.32 -5.13
N ARG A 201 -31.72 -34.63 -3.83
CA ARG A 201 -32.28 -35.86 -3.24
C ARG A 201 -33.81 -35.91 -3.33
N SER A 202 -34.46 -34.77 -3.14
CA SER A 202 -35.92 -34.62 -3.25
C SER A 202 -36.42 -34.50 -4.69
N ARG A 203 -35.53 -34.50 -5.70
CA ARG A 203 -35.83 -34.29 -7.12
C ARG A 203 -36.49 -32.93 -7.42
N GLU A 204 -36.24 -31.93 -6.57
CA GLU A 204 -36.64 -30.54 -6.82
C GLU A 204 -35.58 -29.76 -7.62
N ALA A 205 -34.33 -30.23 -7.66
CA ALA A 205 -33.27 -29.61 -8.46
C ALA A 205 -32.39 -30.63 -9.22
N CYS A 206 -32.08 -30.32 -10.49
CA CYS A 206 -31.37 -31.20 -11.42
C CYS A 206 -30.11 -30.53 -11.98
N ASN A 207 -29.04 -31.30 -12.20
CA ASN A 207 -27.83 -30.84 -12.91
C ASN A 207 -27.10 -29.62 -12.28
N THR A 208 -26.98 -29.58 -10.94
CA THR A 208 -26.30 -28.50 -10.22
C THR A 208 -24.77 -28.51 -10.37
N GLY A 209 -24.19 -29.53 -11.02
CA GLY A 209 -22.75 -29.63 -11.29
C GLY A 209 -21.88 -29.83 -10.03
N LEU A 210 -22.48 -30.21 -8.90
CA LEU A 210 -21.76 -30.47 -7.65
C LEU A 210 -20.91 -31.74 -7.74
N THR A 211 -19.66 -31.64 -7.31
CA THR A 211 -18.75 -32.78 -7.23
C THR A 211 -18.61 -33.27 -5.79
N ASN A 212 -18.48 -34.59 -5.59
CA ASN A 212 -18.27 -35.19 -4.26
C ASN A 212 -16.83 -34.88 -3.77
N GLY A 213 -16.70 -33.69 -3.18
CA GLY A 213 -15.51 -32.99 -2.71
C GLY A 213 -14.20 -33.75 -2.43
N SER A 214 -13.09 -33.17 -2.91
CA SER A 214 -11.78 -33.17 -2.23
C SER A 214 -10.74 -32.20 -2.85
N GLY A 215 -11.17 -31.13 -3.54
CA GLY A 215 -10.28 -30.22 -4.25
C GLY A 215 -10.65 -28.74 -4.17
N GLN A 216 -9.99 -27.91 -4.98
CA GLN A 216 -10.41 -26.54 -5.26
C GLN A 216 -11.84 -26.54 -5.82
N LEU A 217 -12.64 -25.53 -5.47
CA LEU A 217 -13.99 -25.37 -5.99
C LEU A 217 -13.97 -25.37 -7.52
N THR A 218 -14.83 -26.17 -8.13
CA THR A 218 -14.98 -26.20 -9.58
C THR A 218 -15.63 -24.90 -10.07
N ARG A 219 -15.49 -24.59 -11.36
CA ARG A 219 -16.16 -23.39 -11.95
C ARG A 219 -17.68 -23.42 -11.76
N ALA A 220 -18.30 -24.60 -11.83
CA ALA A 220 -19.73 -24.77 -11.62
C ALA A 220 -20.13 -24.48 -10.16
N GLU A 221 -19.33 -24.93 -9.20
CA GLU A 221 -19.53 -24.63 -7.77
C GLU A 221 -19.34 -23.14 -7.47
N ILE A 222 -18.34 -22.49 -8.07
CA ILE A 222 -18.14 -21.04 -7.96
C ILE A 222 -19.33 -20.27 -8.56
N GLU A 223 -19.84 -20.70 -9.72
CA GLU A 223 -21.01 -20.09 -10.34
C GLU A 223 -22.26 -20.23 -9.47
N LEU A 224 -22.46 -21.41 -8.87
CA LEU A 224 -23.56 -21.67 -7.93
C LEU A 224 -23.51 -20.71 -6.73
N LEU A 225 -22.34 -20.62 -6.08
CA LEU A 225 -22.12 -19.71 -4.95
C LEU A 225 -22.37 -18.25 -5.37
N ASN A 226 -21.86 -17.83 -6.53
CA ASN A 226 -22.07 -16.48 -7.05
C ASN A 226 -23.55 -16.16 -7.28
N LYS A 227 -24.33 -17.08 -7.85
CA LYS A 227 -25.78 -16.87 -8.07
C LYS A 227 -26.51 -16.66 -6.74
N VAL A 228 -26.28 -17.54 -5.77
CA VAL A 228 -26.94 -17.45 -4.47
C VAL A 228 -26.53 -16.19 -3.72
N VAL A 229 -25.23 -15.87 -3.69
CA VAL A 229 -24.71 -14.67 -3.04
C VAL A 229 -25.24 -13.40 -3.69
N THR A 230 -25.30 -13.34 -5.02
CA THR A 230 -25.86 -12.19 -5.75
C THR A 230 -27.32 -11.98 -5.36
N HIS A 231 -28.12 -13.05 -5.37
CA HIS A 231 -29.51 -12.99 -4.94
C HIS A 231 -29.64 -12.52 -3.48
N LEU A 232 -28.87 -13.06 -2.54
CA LEU A 232 -28.97 -12.66 -1.12
C LEU A 232 -28.57 -11.20 -0.86
N ARG A 233 -27.76 -10.60 -1.74
CA ARG A 233 -27.27 -9.21 -1.63
C ARG A 233 -28.15 -8.21 -2.38
N GLU A 234 -29.06 -8.66 -3.23
CA GLU A 234 -30.00 -7.80 -3.93
C GLU A 234 -30.99 -7.14 -2.96
N LYS A 235 -31.22 -5.83 -3.12
CA LYS A 235 -32.18 -5.08 -2.30
C LYS A 235 -33.63 -5.53 -2.52
N SER A 236 -33.92 -6.08 -3.71
CA SER A 236 -35.23 -6.59 -4.12
C SER A 236 -35.57 -7.96 -3.55
N THR A 237 -34.63 -8.63 -2.89
CA THR A 237 -34.81 -10.01 -2.42
C THR A 237 -35.87 -10.09 -1.33
N LYS A 238 -36.89 -10.90 -1.60
CA LYS A 238 -37.96 -11.20 -0.66
C LYS A 238 -37.48 -12.31 0.27
N TRP A 239 -37.19 -11.94 1.51
CA TRP A 239 -36.71 -12.87 2.53
C TRP A 239 -37.84 -13.76 3.02
N GLN A 240 -37.59 -15.07 3.05
CA GLN A 240 -38.51 -16.06 3.60
C GLN A 240 -38.41 -16.15 5.13
N ASN A 241 -39.39 -16.82 5.74
CA ASN A 241 -39.35 -17.20 7.15
C ASN A 241 -39.44 -18.73 7.27
N PRO A 242 -38.38 -19.45 7.71
CA PRO A 242 -37.12 -18.92 8.24
C PRO A 242 -36.20 -18.33 7.14
N PRO A 243 -35.35 -17.33 7.47
CA PRO A 243 -34.47 -16.66 6.51
C PRO A 243 -33.57 -17.60 5.70
N ALA A 244 -33.18 -18.74 6.30
CA ALA A 244 -32.36 -19.76 5.65
C ALA A 244 -32.99 -20.34 4.37
N MET A 245 -34.33 -20.36 4.26
CA MET A 245 -35.00 -20.86 3.06
C MET A 245 -34.78 -19.98 1.83
N THR A 246 -34.49 -18.69 2.02
CA THR A 246 -34.17 -17.74 0.93
C THR A 246 -32.91 -18.15 0.16
N ILE A 247 -32.03 -18.95 0.77
CA ILE A 247 -30.80 -19.47 0.14
C ILE A 247 -31.15 -20.44 -1.00
N LEU A 248 -32.31 -21.11 -0.91
CA LEU A 248 -32.73 -22.17 -1.84
C LEU A 248 -33.42 -21.65 -3.11
N ASP A 249 -33.93 -20.41 -3.11
CA ASP A 249 -34.69 -19.87 -4.24
C ASP A 249 -33.89 -19.81 -5.55
N PRO A 250 -32.62 -19.35 -5.55
CA PRO A 250 -31.80 -19.37 -6.75
C PRO A 250 -31.52 -20.80 -7.24
N LEU A 251 -31.46 -21.77 -6.32
CA LEU A 251 -31.22 -23.18 -6.67
C LEU A 251 -32.42 -23.76 -7.41
N ARG A 252 -33.64 -23.56 -6.86
CA ARG A 252 -34.89 -24.04 -7.46
C ARG A 252 -35.19 -23.41 -8.82
N THR A 253 -34.89 -22.11 -8.96
CA THR A 253 -35.16 -21.38 -10.19
C THR A 253 -34.13 -21.63 -11.28
N ALA A 254 -32.84 -21.78 -10.94
CA ALA A 254 -31.78 -21.96 -11.91
C ALA A 254 -31.59 -23.43 -12.36
N TYR A 255 -32.06 -24.40 -11.56
CA TYR A 255 -31.83 -25.83 -11.80
C TYR A 255 -33.11 -26.67 -11.65
N PRO A 256 -34.23 -26.35 -12.32
CA PRO A 256 -35.46 -27.12 -12.16
C PRO A 256 -35.32 -28.56 -12.68
N CYS A 257 -35.87 -29.51 -11.91
CA CYS A 257 -36.42 -30.75 -12.43
C CYS A 257 -37.93 -30.54 -12.70
#